data_AF-A0A538EAV5-F1
#
_entry.id   AF-A0A538EAV5-F1
#
_cell.length_a   1.000
_cell.length_b   1.000
_cell.length_c   1.000
_cell.angle_alpha   90.00
_cell.angle_beta   90.00
_cell.angle_gamma   90.00
#
_symmetry.space_group_name_H-M   'P 1'
#
loop_
_entity.id
_entity.type
_entity.pdbx_description
1 polymer ?
#
loop_
_entity_poly.entity_id
_entity_poly.type
_entity_poly.pdbx_seq_one_letter_code
_entity_poly.pdbx_strand_id
1 'polypeptide(L)'
;MGLCDDVRRHCGAVAAEARFVAIDPEAIGRVEPGPPPALDPRAHYLEGEPGDVAAYLLTLDAINFGSGWFPTLRRAPGRSGYFTIAAGLAERFRAAGPWSPAELRELDPAAVAAVLGQDPDHELMALYARALNDLGAFL
;
A
#
# COMPACT_ATOMS: atom_id res chain seq x y z
N MET A 1 0.65 -29.21 15.00
CA MET A 1 -0.13 -28.07 14.50
C MET A 1 0.85 -26.95 14.26
N GLY A 2 0.93 -26.41 13.05
CA GLY A 2 1.84 -25.32 12.70
C GLY A 2 1.21 -23.94 12.90
N LEU A 3 2.01 -22.88 12.81
CA LEU A 3 1.55 -21.49 12.93
C LEU A 3 0.33 -21.18 12.05
N CYS A 4 0.35 -21.63 10.79
CA CYS A 4 -0.78 -21.42 9.87
C CYS A 4 -2.06 -22.14 10.32
N ASP A 5 -1.96 -23.29 10.99
CA ASP A 5 -3.11 -24.00 11.52
C ASP A 5 -3.70 -23.25 12.72
N ASP A 6 -2.85 -22.70 13.58
CA ASP A 6 -3.27 -21.84 14.69
C ASP A 6 -3.99 -20.59 14.18
N VAL A 7 -3.43 -19.91 13.16
CA VAL A 7 -4.08 -18.75 12.53
C VAL A 7 -5.46 -19.13 12.00
N ARG A 8 -5.58 -20.21 11.22
CA ARG A 8 -6.87 -20.65 10.68
C ARG A 8 -7.89 -20.96 11.78
N ARG A 9 -7.47 -21.63 12.87
CA ARG A 9 -8.35 -21.93 14.00
C ARG A 9 -8.90 -20.67 14.64
N HIS A 10 -8.05 -19.67 14.91
CA HIS A 10 -8.49 -18.44 15.56
C HIS A 10 -9.36 -17.58 14.64
N CYS A 11 -9.03 -17.49 13.34
CA CYS A 11 -9.89 -16.84 12.36
C CYS A 11 -11.28 -17.51 12.30
N GLY A 12 -11.32 -18.85 12.35
CA GLY A 12 -12.57 -19.61 12.41
C GLY A 12 -13.42 -19.29 13.63
N ALA A 13 -12.81 -19.17 14.82
CA ALA A 13 -13.50 -18.79 16.04
C ALA A 13 -14.10 -17.37 15.95
N VAL A 14 -13.33 -16.40 15.45
CA VAL A 14 -13.83 -15.02 15.22
C VAL A 14 -15.02 -15.00 14.28
N ALA A 15 -14.95 -15.76 13.17
CA ALA A 15 -16.05 -15.85 12.21
C ALA A 15 -17.30 -16.51 12.82
N ALA A 16 -17.14 -17.54 13.66
CA ALA A 16 -18.25 -18.22 14.32
C ALA A 16 -18.94 -17.36 15.39
N GLU A 17 -18.21 -16.44 16.04
CA GLU A 17 -18.73 -15.54 17.07
C GLU A 17 -19.24 -14.20 16.53
N ALA A 18 -19.09 -13.95 15.22
CA ALA A 18 -19.52 -12.70 14.59
C ALA A 18 -21.04 -12.51 14.70
N ARG A 19 -21.47 -11.31 15.14
CA ARG A 19 -22.89 -11.00 15.36
C ARG A 19 -23.56 -10.24 14.22
N PHE A 20 -22.77 -9.51 13.43
CA PHE A 20 -23.29 -8.53 12.46
C PHE A 20 -23.07 -8.96 11.00
N VAL A 21 -22.14 -9.89 10.75
CA VAL A 21 -21.80 -10.36 9.41
C VAL A 21 -21.64 -11.88 9.49
N ALA A 22 -22.20 -12.61 8.54
CA ALA A 22 -22.10 -14.05 8.43
C ALA A 22 -21.51 -14.45 7.08
N ILE A 23 -20.76 -15.55 7.05
CA ILE A 23 -20.28 -16.17 5.82
C ILE A 23 -21.38 -17.10 5.31
N ASP A 24 -21.80 -16.91 4.07
CA ASP A 24 -22.70 -17.83 3.37
C ASP A 24 -21.87 -18.78 2.48
N PRO A 25 -21.58 -20.02 2.93
CA PRO A 25 -20.80 -20.96 2.13
C PRO A 25 -21.56 -21.43 0.88
N GLU A 26 -22.90 -21.37 0.88
CA GLU A 26 -23.73 -21.77 -0.25
C GLU A 26 -23.73 -20.71 -1.36
N ALA A 27 -23.34 -19.47 -1.05
CA ALA A 27 -23.15 -18.40 -2.03
C ALA A 27 -21.87 -18.54 -2.87
N ILE A 28 -20.95 -19.44 -2.48
CA ILE A 28 -19.71 -19.69 -3.24
C ILE A 28 -20.07 -20.13 -4.66
N GLY A 29 -19.51 -19.44 -5.66
CA GLY A 29 -19.78 -19.71 -7.08
C GLY A 29 -21.07 -19.12 -7.62
N ARG A 30 -21.90 -18.47 -6.79
CA ARG A 30 -23.09 -17.71 -7.25
C ARG A 30 -22.78 -16.26 -7.59
N VAL A 31 -21.66 -15.74 -7.09
CA VAL A 31 -21.18 -14.40 -7.41
C VAL A 31 -20.43 -14.50 -8.73
N GLU A 32 -20.97 -13.88 -9.77
CA GLU A 32 -20.29 -13.75 -11.05
C GLU A 32 -18.91 -13.10 -10.82
N PRO A 33 -17.83 -13.66 -11.43
CA PRO A 33 -16.52 -13.07 -11.29
C PRO A 33 -16.54 -11.65 -11.84
N GLY A 34 -16.01 -10.71 -11.05
CA GLY A 34 -15.73 -9.38 -11.55
C GLY A 34 -14.74 -9.43 -12.71
N PRO A 35 -14.63 -8.34 -13.49
CA PRO A 35 -13.55 -8.23 -14.46
C PRO A 35 -12.19 -8.38 -13.75
N PRO A 36 -11.13 -8.81 -14.47
CA PRO A 36 -9.79 -8.86 -13.92
C PRO A 36 -9.45 -7.52 -13.24
N PRO A 37 -8.96 -7.53 -11.99
CA PRO A 37 -8.61 -6.31 -11.31
C PRO A 37 -7.52 -5.58 -12.09
N ALA A 38 -7.70 -4.28 -12.27
CA ALA A 38 -6.74 -3.41 -12.93
C ALA A 38 -6.41 -2.23 -12.02
N LEU A 39 -5.15 -1.81 -12.05
CA LEU A 39 -4.73 -0.59 -11.39
C LEU A 39 -5.24 0.62 -12.17
N ASP A 40 -5.68 1.67 -11.47
CA ASP A 40 -6.09 2.92 -12.09
C ASP A 40 -4.85 3.66 -12.63
N PRO A 41 -4.69 3.83 -13.97
CA PRO A 41 -3.52 4.49 -14.55
C PRO A 41 -3.43 5.99 -14.20
N ARG A 42 -4.48 6.60 -13.67
CA ARG A 42 -4.42 7.98 -13.16
C ARG A 42 -3.79 8.06 -11.78
N ALA A 43 -3.95 7.01 -10.97
CA ALA A 43 -3.43 6.95 -9.62
C ALA A 43 -2.11 6.16 -9.49
N HIS A 44 -1.71 5.44 -10.54
CA HIS A 44 -0.50 4.62 -10.56
C HIS A 44 0.37 4.98 -11.74
N TYR A 45 1.70 4.84 -11.59
CA TYR A 45 2.64 4.99 -12.68
C TYR A 45 2.73 3.68 -13.47
N LEU A 46 2.13 3.65 -14.66
CA LEU A 46 2.02 2.46 -15.53
C LEU A 46 2.47 2.72 -16.97
N GLU A 47 2.81 3.98 -17.28
CA GLU A 47 3.14 4.48 -18.61
C GLU A 47 4.65 4.46 -18.93
N GLY A 48 5.49 4.08 -17.96
CA GLY A 48 6.95 4.00 -18.11
C GLY A 48 7.45 2.72 -18.76
N GLU A 49 8.77 2.61 -18.88
CA GLU A 49 9.42 1.35 -19.28
C GLU A 49 9.14 0.25 -18.24
N PRO A 50 9.11 -1.04 -18.64
CA PRO A 50 8.78 -2.13 -17.71
C PRO A 50 9.59 -2.17 -16.42
N GLY A 51 10.88 -1.77 -16.48
CA GLY A 51 11.74 -1.67 -15.30
C GLY A 51 11.30 -0.58 -14.32
N ASP A 52 10.87 0.58 -14.82
CA ASP A 52 10.43 1.70 -13.99
C ASP A 52 9.06 1.42 -13.36
N VAL A 53 8.16 0.76 -14.11
CA VAL A 53 6.88 0.29 -13.58
C VAL A 53 7.09 -0.75 -12.48
N ALA A 54 8.03 -1.69 -12.67
CA ALA A 54 8.37 -2.66 -11.63
C ALA A 54 8.96 -1.98 -10.38
N ALA A 55 9.85 -1.01 -10.55
CA ALA A 55 10.41 -0.22 -9.44
C ALA A 55 9.32 0.56 -8.70
N TYR A 56 8.35 1.16 -9.41
CA TYR A 56 7.21 1.85 -8.82
C TYR A 56 6.37 0.90 -7.96
N LEU A 57 6.00 -0.28 -8.49
CA LEU A 57 5.17 -1.23 -7.76
C LEU A 57 5.85 -1.77 -6.51
N LEU A 58 7.14 -2.12 -6.59
CA LEU A 58 7.91 -2.55 -5.43
C LEU A 58 8.02 -1.45 -4.37
N THR A 59 8.24 -0.21 -4.80
CA THR A 59 8.31 0.95 -3.90
C THR A 59 6.96 1.21 -3.23
N LEU A 60 5.85 1.14 -3.98
CA LEU A 60 4.50 1.30 -3.45
C LEU A 60 4.18 0.22 -2.43
N ASP A 61 4.44 -1.05 -2.76
CA ASP A 61 4.13 -2.18 -1.89
C ASP A 61 4.94 -2.16 -0.59
N ALA A 62 6.17 -1.65 -0.61
CA ALA A 62 6.97 -1.44 0.60
C ALA A 62 6.32 -0.47 1.59
N ILE A 63 5.46 0.45 1.13
CA ILE A 63 4.76 1.44 1.96
C ILE A 63 3.23 1.29 1.92
N ASN A 64 2.70 0.18 1.40
CA ASN A 64 1.26 -0.06 1.27
C ASN A 64 0.65 -0.64 2.58
N PHE A 65 0.98 -0.03 3.72
CA PHE A 65 0.44 -0.40 5.03
C PHE A 65 -0.01 0.83 5.82
N GLY A 66 -0.66 0.61 6.96
CA GLY A 66 -1.09 1.69 7.85
C GLY A 66 -2.51 2.19 7.59
N SER A 67 -3.41 1.33 7.11
CA SER A 67 -4.82 1.69 6.88
C SER A 67 -5.52 2.31 8.10
N GLY A 68 -5.12 1.94 9.32
CA GLY A 68 -5.59 2.56 10.57
C GLY A 68 -5.20 4.04 10.73
N TRP A 69 -4.13 4.48 10.08
CA TRP A 69 -3.67 5.88 10.03
C TRP A 69 -4.32 6.68 8.91
N PHE A 70 -4.97 6.06 7.94
CA PHE A 70 -5.52 6.79 6.79
C PHE A 70 -6.53 7.90 7.14
N PRO A 71 -7.32 7.81 8.24
CA PRO A 71 -8.13 8.93 8.70
C PRO A 71 -7.36 10.19 9.10
N THR A 72 -6.07 10.08 9.44
CA THR A 72 -5.22 11.21 9.92
C THR A 72 -4.38 11.84 8.80
N LEU A 73 -4.39 11.26 7.59
CA LEU A 73 -3.66 11.80 6.44
C LEU A 73 -4.39 12.98 5.80
N ARG A 74 -3.61 13.89 5.21
CA ARG A 74 -4.11 14.93 4.30
C ARG A 74 -4.56 14.24 3.00
N ARG A 75 -5.84 14.32 2.68
CA ARG A 75 -6.44 13.68 1.51
C ARG A 75 -7.15 14.71 0.63
N ALA A 76 -7.01 14.57 -0.69
CA ALA A 76 -7.85 15.29 -1.62
C ALA A 76 -9.32 14.83 -1.49
N PRO A 77 -10.31 15.70 -1.76
CA PRO A 77 -11.71 15.33 -1.76
C PRO A 77 -11.99 14.10 -2.63
N GLY A 78 -12.75 13.13 -2.10
CA GLY A 78 -13.13 11.92 -2.82
C GLY A 78 -12.03 10.85 -2.96
N ARG A 79 -10.87 11.02 -2.31
CA ARG A 79 -9.75 10.07 -2.38
C ARG A 79 -9.59 9.28 -1.08
N SER A 80 -9.43 7.96 -1.21
CA SER A 80 -9.09 7.09 -0.07
C SER A 80 -7.64 7.32 0.38
N GLY A 81 -7.27 6.86 1.58
CA GLY A 81 -5.88 6.94 2.03
C GLY A 81 -4.91 6.18 1.10
N TYR A 82 -5.30 4.98 0.65
CA TYR A 82 -4.51 4.22 -0.34
C TYR A 82 -4.23 5.03 -1.60
N PHE A 83 -5.29 5.57 -2.21
CA PHE A 83 -5.15 6.35 -3.43
C PHE A 83 -4.40 7.66 -3.23
N THR A 84 -4.38 8.23 -2.02
CA THR A 84 -3.50 9.36 -1.67
C THR A 84 -2.03 8.95 -1.76
N ILE A 85 -1.65 7.81 -1.19
CA ILE A 85 -0.25 7.35 -1.22
C ILE A 85 0.16 6.97 -2.64
N ALA A 86 -0.63 6.13 -3.32
CA ALA A 86 -0.35 5.68 -4.67
C ALA A 86 -0.19 6.86 -5.65
N ALA A 87 -1.11 7.83 -5.62
CA ALA A 87 -1.05 8.97 -6.50
C ALA A 87 0.16 9.88 -6.21
N GLY A 88 0.47 10.16 -4.93
CA GLY A 88 1.63 10.99 -4.57
C GLY A 88 2.95 10.37 -5.03
N LEU A 89 3.10 9.06 -4.83
CA LEU A 89 4.27 8.33 -5.31
C LEU A 89 4.34 8.30 -6.84
N ALA A 90 3.21 8.07 -7.52
CA ALA A 90 3.14 8.06 -8.99
C ALA A 90 3.58 9.41 -9.57
N GLU A 91 3.14 10.53 -8.99
CA GLU A 91 3.58 11.88 -9.42
C GLU A 91 5.10 12.06 -9.27
N ARG A 92 5.70 11.57 -8.18
CA ARG A 92 7.17 11.60 -8.02
C ARG A 92 7.89 10.77 -9.07
N PHE A 93 7.37 9.59 -9.42
CA PHE A 93 7.95 8.75 -10.48
C PHE A 93 7.83 9.41 -11.85
N ARG A 94 6.69 10.04 -12.16
CA ARG A 94 6.53 10.84 -13.40
C ARG A 94 7.54 11.98 -13.50
N ALA A 95 7.77 12.67 -12.39
CA ALA A 95 8.62 13.86 -12.36
C ALA A 95 10.12 13.55 -12.45
N ALA A 96 10.58 12.45 -11.83
CA ALA A 96 12.01 12.21 -11.65
C ALA A 96 12.44 10.73 -11.72
N GLY A 97 11.55 9.83 -12.16
CA GLY A 97 11.86 8.40 -12.32
C GLY A 97 12.04 7.66 -10.99
N PRO A 98 12.46 6.38 -11.03
CA PRO A 98 12.70 5.59 -9.84
C PRO A 98 13.89 6.11 -9.02
N TRP A 99 13.85 5.89 -7.69
CA TRP A 99 15.06 6.01 -6.87
C TRP A 99 15.98 4.82 -7.10
N SER A 100 17.28 5.08 -7.09
CA SER A 100 18.30 4.05 -6.93
C SER A 100 18.25 3.44 -5.51
N PRO A 101 18.79 2.22 -5.32
CA PRO A 101 18.91 1.62 -3.99
C PRO A 101 19.68 2.48 -2.98
N ALA A 102 20.67 3.26 -3.44
CA ALA A 102 21.40 4.21 -2.59
C ALA A 102 20.50 5.34 -2.10
N GLU A 103 19.73 5.96 -3.00
CA GLU A 103 18.78 7.03 -2.64
C GLU A 103 17.68 6.51 -1.71
N LEU A 104 17.17 5.29 -1.93
CA LEU A 104 16.18 4.67 -1.04
C LEU A 104 16.68 4.54 0.40
N ARG A 105 17.95 4.20 0.61
CA ARG A 105 18.57 4.07 1.96
C ARG A 105 18.73 5.40 2.68
N GLU A 106 18.69 6.51 1.94
CA GLU A 106 18.87 7.87 2.48
C GLU A 106 17.55 8.62 2.69
N LEU A 107 16.41 8.04 2.28
CA LEU A 107 15.10 8.67 2.48
C LEU A 107 14.79 8.84 3.96
N ASP A 108 14.52 10.08 4.36
CA ASP A 108 14.07 10.43 5.70
C ASP A 108 12.55 10.73 5.73
N PRO A 109 11.94 10.89 6.92
CA PRO A 109 10.51 11.16 7.03
C PRO A 109 10.08 12.44 6.31
N ALA A 110 10.93 13.47 6.26
CA ALA A 110 10.62 14.75 5.63
C ALA A 110 10.57 14.62 4.09
N ALA A 111 11.49 13.88 3.50
CA ALA A 111 11.51 13.55 2.08
C ALA A 111 10.26 12.75 1.68
N VAL A 112 9.89 11.74 2.48
CA VAL A 112 8.67 10.96 2.26
C VAL A 112 7.41 11.83 2.38
N ALA A 113 7.34 12.68 3.41
CA ALA A 113 6.23 13.60 3.59
C ALA A 113 6.10 14.60 2.43
N ALA A 114 7.22 15.09 1.88
CA ALA A 114 7.22 15.97 0.73
C ALA A 114 6.65 15.29 -0.53
N VAL A 115 7.03 14.04 -0.78
CA VAL A 115 6.49 13.24 -1.90
C VAL A 115 5.00 12.97 -1.74
N LEU A 116 4.55 12.64 -0.52
CA LEU A 116 3.18 12.22 -0.25
C LEU A 116 2.24 13.39 0.13
N GLY A 117 2.77 14.61 0.20
CA GLY A 117 2.04 15.82 0.61
C GLY A 117 1.54 15.77 2.06
N GLN A 118 2.27 15.10 2.95
CA GLN A 118 1.87 14.87 4.34
C GLN A 118 2.64 15.76 5.32
N ASP A 119 2.33 15.60 6.61
CA ASP A 119 3.06 16.24 7.69
C ASP A 119 4.37 15.46 7.97
N PRO A 120 5.55 16.10 7.94
CA PRO A 120 6.82 15.43 8.22
C PRO A 120 6.90 14.83 9.62
N ASP A 121 6.15 15.35 10.59
CA ASP A 121 6.11 14.84 11.97
C ASP A 121 5.08 13.71 12.15
N HIS A 122 4.34 13.34 11.09
CA HIS A 122 3.38 12.25 11.16
C HIS A 122 4.10 10.89 11.26
N GLU A 123 3.79 10.11 12.29
CA GLU A 123 4.45 8.83 12.60
C GLU A 123 4.54 7.87 11.39
N LEU A 124 3.48 7.79 10.59
CA LEU A 124 3.47 6.98 9.37
C LEU A 124 4.59 7.34 8.37
N MET A 125 5.01 8.60 8.29
CA MET A 125 6.11 9.02 7.40
C MET A 125 7.45 8.44 7.85
N ALA A 126 7.67 8.34 9.17
CA ALA A 126 8.85 7.68 9.71
C ALA A 126 8.83 6.16 9.50
N LEU A 127 7.66 5.52 9.60
CA LEU A 127 7.51 4.10 9.28
C LEU A 127 7.73 3.81 7.80
N TYR A 128 7.19 4.66 6.92
CA TYR A 128 7.41 4.56 5.48
C TYR A 128 8.87 4.79 5.09
N ALA A 129 9.52 5.81 5.64
CA ALA A 129 10.95 6.06 5.39
C ALA A 129 11.78 4.82 5.75
N ARG A 130 11.55 4.23 6.93
CA ARG A 130 12.23 2.99 7.35
C ARG A 130 11.99 1.85 6.37
N ALA A 131 10.74 1.61 5.96
CA ALA A 131 10.41 0.53 5.03
C ALA A 131 11.05 0.74 3.65
N LEU A 132 11.14 1.99 3.18
CA LEU A 132 11.86 2.33 1.95
C LEU A 132 13.37 2.15 2.09
N ASN A 133 13.95 2.47 3.26
CA ASN A 133 15.36 2.21 3.52
C ASN A 133 15.66 0.71 3.53
N ASP A 134 14.77 -0.09 4.13
CA ASP A 134 14.88 -1.56 4.16
C ASP A 134 14.77 -2.16 2.74
N LEU A 135 13.86 -1.65 1.91
CA LEU A 135 13.80 -2.00 0.48
C LEU A 135 15.12 -1.64 -0.22
N GLY A 136 15.62 -0.43 0.02
CA GLY A 136 16.91 0.01 -0.49
C GLY A 136 18.04 -0.93 -0.08
N ALA A 137 18.09 -1.39 1.17
CA ALA A 137 19.07 -2.34 1.68
C ALA A 137 18.98 -3.73 1.01
N PHE A 138 17.78 -4.17 0.66
CA PHE A 138 17.55 -5.45 -0.01
C PHE A 138 18.00 -5.47 -1.48
N LEU A 139 17.89 -4.34 -2.19
CA LEU A 139 18.27 -4.17 -3.60
C LEU A 139 19.77 -3.89 -3.80
#